data_AF-A0A1Q8Q2U8-F1
#
_entry.id   AF-A0A1Q8Q2U8-F1
#
_cell.length_a   1.000
_cell.length_b   1.000
_cell.length_c   1.000
_cell.angle_alpha   90.00
_cell.angle_beta   90.00
_cell.angle_gamma   90.00
#
_symmetry.space_group_name_H-M   'P 1'
#
loop_
_entity.id
_entity.type
_entity.pdbx_description
1 polymer ?
#
loop_
_entity_poly.entity_id
_entity_poly.type
_entity_poly.pdbx_seq_one_letter_code
_entity_poly.pdbx_strand_id
1 'polypeptide(L)'
;MPGAGEEQYECSKCKDTELILRKRPVMQQGKEVMQEYATFCECKEQKAWKRRFKQSMIPDEFQKANFENYVTDTTYQREMKKMAADYVNLFRIGTESEGRKKKIIPPYNFGLIASVGEQRLKELPTADRAEIKHQHNNFGIGKTHLQVAISKLLLKAGFNVLVVSDAVYINELMQAKRAGDEGEQLNRLLSPALEADVLVWDDIGKSSWTEARETMYYQIINERYRKQKPIIFNSNEDRGTLADKIGYAAASRLIGQCSDERYKFLMDVEGQDWRLKKHG
;
A
#
# COMPACT_ATOMS: atom_id res chain seq x y z
N MET A 1 31.97 -18.19 38.82
CA MET A 1 31.12 -18.73 37.74
C MET A 1 30.06 -17.68 37.41
N PRO A 2 30.12 -16.98 36.27
CA PRO A 2 29.07 -16.04 35.90
C PRO A 2 27.85 -16.84 35.42
N GLY A 3 26.68 -16.53 35.97
CA GLY A 3 25.42 -17.19 35.69
C GLY A 3 25.03 -17.08 34.22
N ALA A 4 24.54 -18.18 33.65
CA ALA A 4 23.91 -18.21 32.35
C ALA A 4 22.79 -17.16 32.32
N GLY A 5 22.93 -16.16 31.44
CA GLY A 5 21.90 -15.16 31.23
C GLY A 5 20.60 -15.85 30.84
N GLU A 6 19.53 -15.53 31.56
CA GLU A 6 18.18 -15.97 31.19
C GLU A 6 17.91 -15.51 29.75
N GLU A 7 17.77 -16.45 28.82
CA GLU A 7 17.42 -16.14 27.44
C GLU A 7 16.05 -15.44 27.44
N GLN A 8 16.05 -14.12 27.27
CA GLN A 8 14.84 -13.32 27.15
C GLN A 8 14.21 -13.57 25.77
N TYR A 9 13.28 -14.51 25.71
CA TYR A 9 12.49 -14.76 24.52
C TYR A 9 11.36 -13.73 24.39
N GLU A 10 11.08 -13.23 23.18
CA GLU A 10 9.91 -12.37 22.90
C GLU A 10 8.59 -13.11 23.11
N CYS A 11 8.56 -14.43 22.87
CA CYS A 11 7.42 -15.29 23.11
C CYS A 11 7.78 -16.44 24.06
N SER A 12 7.28 -16.36 25.29
CA SER A 12 7.47 -17.39 26.32
C SER A 12 6.83 -18.75 25.98
N LYS A 13 5.81 -18.78 25.11
CA LYS A 13 5.09 -20.02 24.72
C LYS A 13 5.90 -20.91 23.79
N CYS A 14 6.52 -20.33 22.76
CA CYS A 14 7.28 -21.07 21.76
C CYS A 14 8.80 -20.87 21.84
N LYS A 15 9.28 -20.02 22.76
CA LYS A 15 10.68 -19.59 22.83
C LYS A 15 11.18 -19.10 21.47
N ASP A 16 10.36 -18.27 20.86
CA ASP A 16 10.57 -17.68 19.54
C ASP A 16 10.63 -18.60 18.32
N THR A 17 10.43 -19.91 18.48
CA THR A 17 10.45 -20.89 17.37
C THR A 17 9.22 -20.84 16.45
N GLU A 18 8.17 -20.10 16.82
CA GLU A 18 6.87 -20.06 16.13
C GLU A 18 6.11 -21.40 16.09
N LEU A 19 6.65 -22.45 16.74
CA LEU A 19 6.08 -23.79 16.83
C LEU A 19 5.89 -24.21 18.30
N ILE A 20 4.83 -24.95 18.57
CA ILE A 20 4.55 -25.60 19.85
C ILE A 20 4.52 -27.11 19.58
N LEU A 21 5.47 -27.82 20.18
CA LEU A 21 5.48 -29.28 20.19
C LEU A 21 4.38 -29.79 21.12
N ARG A 22 3.52 -30.65 20.58
CA ARG A 22 2.42 -31.30 21.30
C ARG A 22 2.55 -32.81 21.16
N LYS A 23 1.92 -33.54 22.07
CA LYS A 23 1.82 -35.00 22.02
C LYS A 23 0.38 -35.38 21.78
N ARG A 24 0.15 -36.36 20.93
CA ARG A 24 -1.16 -37.00 20.74
C ARG A 24 -0.99 -38.51 20.81
N PRO A 25 -1.96 -39.25 21.38
CA PRO A 25 -1.98 -40.68 21.26
C PRO A 25 -2.25 -41.08 19.81
N VAL A 26 -1.48 -42.03 19.29
CA VAL A 26 -1.70 -42.67 17.99
C VAL A 26 -1.49 -44.17 18.13
N MET A 27 -2.26 -44.94 17.36
CA MET A 27 -2.12 -46.40 17.34
C MET A 27 -0.98 -46.80 16.40
N GLN A 28 0.03 -47.49 16.93
CA GLN A 28 1.09 -48.14 16.15
C GLN A 28 1.17 -49.61 16.54
N GLN A 29 1.06 -50.50 15.54
CA GLN A 29 1.13 -51.97 15.75
C GLN A 29 0.20 -52.49 16.87
N GLY A 30 -0.99 -51.91 16.99
CA GLY A 30 -1.98 -52.31 18.00
C GLY A 30 -1.71 -51.78 19.42
N LYS A 31 -0.68 -50.93 19.63
CA LYS A 31 -0.40 -50.26 20.90
C LYS A 31 -0.60 -48.74 20.78
N GLU A 32 -1.09 -48.12 21.84
CA GLU A 32 -1.21 -46.67 21.94
C GLU A 32 0.16 -46.07 22.28
N VAL A 33 0.68 -45.23 21.37
CA VAL A 33 1.99 -44.57 21.51
C VAL A 33 1.82 -43.06 21.41
N MET A 34 2.50 -42.31 22.27
CA MET A 34 2.47 -40.84 22.21
C MET A 34 3.37 -40.34 21.10
N GLN A 35 2.78 -39.78 20.04
CA GLN A 35 3.51 -39.17 18.94
C GLN A 35 3.61 -37.66 19.14
N GLU A 36 4.83 -37.13 18.99
CA GLU A 36 5.08 -35.69 18.94
C GLU A 36 4.70 -35.12 17.57
N TYR A 37 4.03 -33.96 17.59
CA TYR A 37 3.72 -33.19 16.39
C TYR A 37 3.84 -31.69 16.70
N ALA A 38 4.15 -30.89 15.69
CA ALA A 38 4.28 -29.45 15.84
C ALA A 38 2.98 -28.74 15.43
N THR A 39 2.57 -27.75 16.22
CA THR A 39 1.49 -26.81 15.88
C THR A 39 2.04 -25.41 15.83
N PHE A 40 1.47 -24.50 15.03
CA PHE A 40 1.92 -23.12 15.04
C PHE A 40 1.54 -22.43 16.36
N CYS A 41 2.47 -21.66 16.91
CA CYS A 41 2.19 -20.75 18.01
C CYS A 41 1.35 -19.56 17.51
N GLU A 42 0.44 -19.06 18.33
CA GLU A 42 -0.33 -17.83 18.06
C GLU A 42 0.57 -16.61 17.76
N CYS A 43 1.79 -16.57 18.32
CA CYS A 43 2.73 -15.48 18.07
C CYS A 43 3.21 -15.44 16.62
N LYS A 44 3.08 -16.54 15.86
CA LYS A 44 3.49 -16.62 14.46
C LYS A 44 2.81 -15.53 13.63
N GLU A 45 1.51 -15.32 13.81
CA GLU A 45 0.77 -14.31 13.05
C GLU A 45 1.19 -12.89 13.45
N GLN A 46 1.41 -12.65 14.75
CA GLN A 46 1.90 -11.36 15.26
C GLN A 46 3.31 -11.04 14.74
N LYS A 47 4.23 -12.00 14.78
CA LYS A 47 5.59 -11.86 14.23
C LYS A 47 5.58 -11.67 12.72
N ALA A 48 4.76 -12.44 12.00
CA ALA A 48 4.59 -12.27 10.56
C ALA A 48 4.02 -10.90 10.19
N TRP A 49 3.09 -10.36 10.98
CA TRP A 49 2.59 -9.00 10.81
C TRP A 49 3.68 -7.96 11.07
N LYS A 50 4.42 -8.05 12.18
CA LYS A 50 5.56 -7.14 12.47
C LYS A 50 6.60 -7.13 11.35
N ARG A 51 6.95 -8.31 10.82
CA ARG A 51 7.87 -8.45 9.67
C ARG A 51 7.35 -7.72 8.44
N ARG A 52 6.10 -7.96 8.05
CA ARG A 52 5.47 -7.32 6.88
C ARG A 52 5.31 -5.82 7.07
N PHE A 53 4.99 -5.37 8.28
CA PHE A 53 4.94 -3.94 8.62
C PHE A 53 6.32 -3.28 8.43
N LYS A 54 7.39 -3.87 8.97
CA LYS A 54 8.76 -3.36 8.78
C LYS A 54 9.18 -3.31 7.30
N GLN A 55 8.76 -4.29 6.50
CA GLN A 55 9.07 -4.36 5.07
C GLN A 55 8.21 -3.42 4.21
N SER A 56 7.10 -2.92 4.74
CA SER A 56 6.14 -2.11 3.97
C SER A 56 6.59 -0.68 3.70
N MET A 57 7.67 -0.20 4.32
CA MET A 57 8.18 1.18 4.19
C MET A 57 7.15 2.28 4.54
N ILE A 58 6.19 2.00 5.44
CA ILE A 58 5.27 3.02 5.97
C ILE A 58 6.08 4.07 6.75
N PRO A 59 5.99 5.38 6.43
CA PRO A 59 6.68 6.43 7.17
C PRO A 59 6.21 6.55 8.62
N ASP A 60 7.14 6.92 9.52
CA ASP A 60 6.89 6.97 10.97
C ASP A 60 5.75 7.93 11.37
N GLU A 61 5.63 9.06 10.66
CA GLU A 61 4.57 10.05 10.86
C GLU A 61 3.16 9.48 10.65
N PHE A 62 3.02 8.43 9.84
CA PHE A 62 1.75 7.77 9.60
C PHE A 62 1.54 6.50 10.44
N GLN A 63 2.42 6.17 11.39
CA GLN A 63 2.27 4.97 12.24
C GLN A 63 0.96 4.96 13.05
N LYS A 64 0.41 6.11 13.40
CA LYS A 64 -0.87 6.20 14.11
C LYS A 64 -2.10 6.25 13.18
N ALA A 65 -1.93 6.53 11.89
CA ALA A 65 -3.04 6.66 10.94
C ALA A 65 -3.83 5.34 10.78
N ASN A 66 -5.15 5.38 10.99
CA ASN A 66 -6.06 4.24 10.83
C ASN A 66 -7.49 4.71 10.50
N PHE A 67 -8.41 3.78 10.24
CA PHE A 67 -9.81 4.14 9.91
C PHE A 67 -10.58 4.74 11.09
N GLU A 68 -10.23 4.37 12.33
CA GLU A 68 -10.93 4.84 13.54
C GLU A 68 -10.63 6.32 13.81
N ASN A 69 -9.38 6.74 13.61
CA ASN A 69 -8.95 8.13 13.78
C ASN A 69 -8.94 8.95 12.48
N TYR A 70 -9.50 8.42 11.38
CA TYR A 70 -9.72 9.20 10.17
C TYR A 70 -10.93 10.13 10.34
N VAL A 71 -10.67 11.43 10.25
CA VAL A 71 -11.67 12.50 10.38
C VAL A 71 -12.64 12.49 9.20
N THR A 72 -13.93 12.69 9.48
CA THR A 72 -15.02 12.62 8.49
C THR A 72 -15.97 13.81 8.57
N ASP A 73 -15.40 15.01 8.70
CA ASP A 73 -16.15 16.26 8.85
C ASP A 73 -16.82 16.69 7.54
N THR A 74 -16.20 16.37 6.39
CA THR A 74 -16.72 16.72 5.07
C THR A 74 -17.40 15.54 4.38
N THR A 75 -18.25 15.84 3.39
CA THR A 75 -18.86 14.81 2.53
C THR A 75 -17.80 14.00 1.78
N TYR A 76 -16.79 14.66 1.19
CA TYR A 76 -15.66 13.99 0.55
C TYR A 76 -14.93 13.03 1.48
N GLN A 77 -14.67 13.41 2.74
CA GLN A 77 -14.02 12.51 3.70
C GLN A 77 -14.88 11.28 4.02
N ARG A 78 -16.19 11.46 4.21
CA ARG A 78 -17.11 10.34 4.42
C ARG A 78 -17.15 9.38 3.22
N GLU A 79 -17.21 9.93 2.02
CA GLU A 79 -17.22 9.16 0.78
C GLU A 79 -15.89 8.44 0.53
N MET A 80 -14.76 9.11 0.71
CA MET A 80 -13.43 8.50 0.61
C MET A 80 -13.28 7.35 1.61
N LYS A 81 -13.69 7.54 2.88
CA LYS A 81 -13.64 6.49 3.90
C LYS A 81 -14.53 5.31 3.54
N LYS A 82 -15.73 5.56 3.02
CA LYS A 82 -16.67 4.52 2.58
C LYS A 82 -16.07 3.72 1.42
N MET A 83 -15.62 4.39 0.36
CA MET A 83 -14.98 3.76 -0.79
C MET A 83 -13.76 2.91 -0.38
N ALA A 84 -12.94 3.42 0.54
CA ALA A 84 -11.79 2.70 1.09
C ALA A 84 -12.21 1.44 1.88
N ALA A 85 -13.27 1.50 2.67
CA ALA A 85 -13.80 0.35 3.39
C ALA A 85 -14.37 -0.72 2.44
N ASP A 86 -15.14 -0.29 1.44
CA ASP A 86 -15.70 -1.17 0.41
C ASP A 86 -14.58 -1.86 -0.38
N TYR A 87 -13.51 -1.14 -0.71
CA TYR A 87 -12.33 -1.68 -1.40
C TYR A 87 -11.60 -2.75 -0.58
N VAL A 88 -11.33 -2.48 0.70
CA VAL A 88 -10.67 -3.47 1.61
C VAL A 88 -11.50 -4.74 1.74
N ASN A 89 -12.82 -4.65 1.65
CA ASN A 89 -13.72 -5.80 1.70
C ASN A 89 -13.64 -6.74 0.48
N LEU A 90 -12.93 -6.37 -0.57
CA LEU A 90 -12.69 -7.29 -1.69
C LEU A 90 -11.53 -8.26 -1.42
N PHE A 91 -10.65 -7.94 -0.47
CA PHE A 91 -9.48 -8.77 -0.14
C PHE A 91 -9.87 -9.87 0.85
N ARG A 92 -9.55 -11.13 0.50
CA ARG A 92 -9.87 -12.30 1.34
C ARG A 92 -8.73 -13.32 1.33
N ILE A 93 -8.60 -14.08 2.42
CA ILE A 93 -7.75 -15.28 2.46
C ILE A 93 -8.68 -16.49 2.51
N GLY A 94 -8.72 -17.24 1.41
CA GLY A 94 -9.42 -18.52 1.33
C GLY A 94 -8.50 -19.69 1.64
N THR A 95 -9.06 -20.89 1.57
CA THR A 95 -8.34 -22.16 1.74
C THR A 95 -8.57 -23.00 0.50
N GLU A 96 -7.49 -23.48 -0.12
CA GLU A 96 -7.56 -24.45 -1.22
C GLU A 96 -7.90 -25.85 -0.72
N SER A 97 -8.27 -26.75 -1.64
CA SER A 97 -8.63 -28.15 -1.35
C SER A 97 -7.56 -28.92 -0.58
N GLU A 98 -6.29 -28.53 -0.70
CA GLU A 98 -5.14 -29.12 0.00
C GLU A 98 -4.83 -28.46 1.37
N GLY A 99 -5.69 -27.55 1.86
CA GLY A 99 -5.49 -26.83 3.11
C GLY A 99 -4.49 -25.65 3.04
N ARG A 100 -3.98 -25.32 1.85
CA ARG A 100 -3.10 -24.16 1.64
C ARG A 100 -3.91 -22.86 1.64
N LYS A 101 -3.42 -21.82 2.31
CA LYS A 101 -4.02 -20.48 2.29
C LYS A 101 -3.85 -19.88 0.88
N LYS A 102 -4.95 -19.44 0.27
CA LYS A 102 -4.96 -18.72 -1.02
C LYS A 102 -5.40 -17.28 -0.81
N LYS A 103 -4.59 -16.34 -1.29
CA LYS A 103 -4.94 -14.92 -1.30
C LYS A 103 -5.87 -14.63 -2.48
N ILE A 104 -7.01 -14.01 -2.19
CA ILE A 104 -7.92 -13.45 -3.18
C ILE A 104 -7.69 -11.95 -3.19
N ILE A 105 -7.12 -11.47 -4.29
CA ILE A 105 -6.73 -10.06 -4.49
C ILE A 105 -7.60 -9.52 -5.64
N PRO A 106 -8.33 -8.41 -5.44
CA PRO A 106 -9.09 -7.79 -6.52
C PRO A 106 -8.14 -7.22 -7.59
N PRO A 107 -8.51 -7.30 -8.87
CA PRO A 107 -7.73 -6.71 -9.96
C PRO A 107 -7.90 -5.19 -10.10
N TYR A 108 -8.55 -4.54 -9.13
CA TYR A 108 -8.91 -3.13 -9.21
C TYR A 108 -7.91 -2.25 -8.48
N ASN A 109 -7.50 -1.16 -9.12
CA ASN A 109 -6.75 -0.09 -8.49
C ASN A 109 -7.68 0.77 -7.61
N PHE A 110 -7.11 1.45 -6.63
CA PHE A 110 -7.80 2.45 -5.80
C PHE A 110 -7.09 3.80 -5.98
N GLY A 111 -7.82 4.85 -6.34
CA GLY A 111 -7.27 6.16 -6.67
C GLY A 111 -8.00 7.32 -6.01
N LEU A 112 -7.24 8.25 -5.44
CA LEU A 112 -7.73 9.55 -4.96
C LEU A 112 -6.96 10.67 -5.69
N ILE A 113 -7.58 11.34 -6.64
CA ILE A 113 -6.91 12.35 -7.48
C ILE A 113 -7.54 13.72 -7.32
N ALA A 114 -6.86 14.78 -7.73
CA ALA A 114 -7.43 16.12 -7.64
C ALA A 114 -8.59 16.30 -8.61
N SER A 115 -9.62 17.04 -8.20
CA SER A 115 -10.61 17.59 -9.14
C SER A 115 -9.94 18.55 -10.13
N VAL A 116 -8.98 19.35 -9.65
CA VAL A 116 -8.18 20.27 -10.44
C VAL A 116 -6.70 20.06 -10.13
N GLY A 117 -5.91 19.69 -11.13
CA GLY A 117 -4.50 19.32 -10.95
C GLY A 117 -3.60 20.48 -10.56
N GLU A 118 -2.59 20.20 -9.74
CA GLU A 118 -1.57 21.16 -9.31
C GLU A 118 -0.88 21.82 -10.50
N GLN A 119 -0.61 21.07 -11.58
CA GLN A 119 -0.05 21.64 -12.81
C GLN A 119 -1.00 22.64 -13.47
N ARG A 120 -2.30 22.29 -13.60
CA ARG A 120 -3.30 23.19 -14.19
C ARG A 120 -3.42 24.48 -13.37
N LEU A 121 -3.42 24.38 -12.04
CA LEU A 121 -3.43 25.54 -11.14
C LEU A 121 -2.20 26.45 -11.34
N LYS A 122 -1.03 25.90 -11.65
CA LYS A 122 0.19 26.67 -11.90
C LYS A 122 0.18 27.38 -13.25
N GLU A 123 -0.56 26.88 -14.22
CA GLU A 123 -0.69 27.46 -15.56
C GLU A 123 -1.70 28.62 -15.61
N LEU A 124 -2.59 28.72 -14.61
CA LEU A 124 -3.55 29.83 -14.51
C LEU A 124 -2.87 31.21 -14.34
N PRO A 125 -3.53 32.30 -14.77
CA PRO A 125 -3.09 33.66 -14.47
C PRO A 125 -2.94 33.88 -12.96
N THR A 126 -1.91 34.60 -12.54
CA THR A 126 -1.58 34.79 -11.11
C THR A 126 -2.74 35.35 -10.29
N ALA A 127 -3.58 36.21 -10.89
CA ALA A 127 -4.75 36.79 -10.25
C ALA A 127 -5.78 35.75 -9.79
N ASP A 128 -5.95 34.67 -10.57
CA ASP A 128 -7.00 33.67 -10.35
C ASP A 128 -6.52 32.51 -9.47
N ARG A 129 -5.20 32.33 -9.33
CA ARG A 129 -4.61 31.17 -8.66
C ARG A 129 -5.08 31.01 -7.21
N ALA A 130 -5.16 32.11 -6.46
CA ALA A 130 -5.49 32.05 -5.04
C ALA A 130 -6.93 31.60 -4.81
N GLU A 131 -7.87 32.16 -5.58
CA GLU A 131 -9.29 31.84 -5.49
C GLU A 131 -9.57 30.40 -5.92
N ILE A 132 -9.08 29.99 -7.11
CA ILE A 132 -9.27 28.64 -7.62
C ILE A 132 -8.58 27.60 -6.71
N LYS A 133 -7.38 27.88 -6.19
CA LYS A 133 -6.71 27.00 -5.23
C LYS A 133 -7.50 26.87 -3.93
N HIS A 134 -8.12 27.94 -3.44
CA HIS A 134 -8.95 27.88 -2.24
C HIS A 134 -10.22 27.05 -2.48
N GLN A 135 -10.86 27.23 -3.64
CA GLN A 135 -12.06 26.49 -4.03
C GLN A 135 -11.80 25.00 -4.26
N HIS A 136 -10.73 24.67 -4.99
CA HIS A 136 -10.38 23.30 -5.40
C HIS A 136 -9.17 22.75 -4.64
N ASN A 137 -9.00 23.12 -3.37
CA ASN A 137 -7.88 22.61 -2.59
C ASN A 137 -7.97 21.08 -2.49
N ASN A 138 -6.83 20.40 -2.67
CA ASN A 138 -6.72 18.95 -2.53
C ASN A 138 -5.58 18.55 -1.57
N PHE A 139 -4.98 19.53 -0.89
CA PHE A 139 -3.94 19.32 0.10
C PHE A 139 -4.54 19.15 1.49
N GLY A 140 -3.97 18.23 2.28
CA GLY A 140 -4.35 18.07 3.68
C GLY A 140 -5.76 17.51 3.92
N ILE A 141 -6.42 16.95 2.90
CA ILE A 141 -7.76 16.34 3.03
C ILE A 141 -7.73 14.87 3.49
N GLY A 142 -6.53 14.31 3.72
CA GLY A 142 -6.34 12.98 4.32
C GLY A 142 -6.20 11.80 3.34
N LYS A 143 -5.83 12.03 2.08
CA LYS A 143 -5.58 10.98 1.07
C LYS A 143 -4.54 9.96 1.53
N THR A 144 -3.34 10.42 1.91
CA THR A 144 -2.26 9.57 2.41
C THR A 144 -2.65 8.82 3.68
N HIS A 145 -3.42 9.46 4.59
CA HIS A 145 -3.92 8.80 5.80
C HIS A 145 -4.77 7.58 5.45
N LEU A 146 -5.73 7.72 4.53
CA LEU A 146 -6.58 6.60 4.11
C LEU A 146 -5.79 5.50 3.42
N GLN A 147 -4.84 5.84 2.53
CA GLN A 147 -3.99 4.83 1.92
C GLN A 147 -3.19 4.03 2.96
N VAL A 148 -2.59 4.70 3.94
CA VAL A 148 -1.87 4.02 5.02
C VAL A 148 -2.81 3.19 5.89
N ALA A 149 -4.02 3.68 6.15
CA ALA A 149 -5.03 2.93 6.89
C ALA A 149 -5.43 1.63 6.16
N ILE A 150 -5.64 1.70 4.84
CA ILE A 150 -5.87 0.52 3.98
C ILE A 150 -4.67 -0.42 4.07
N SER A 151 -3.44 0.07 3.86
CA SER A 151 -2.21 -0.72 3.92
C SER A 151 -2.11 -1.51 5.22
N LYS A 152 -2.38 -0.88 6.36
CA LYS A 152 -2.34 -1.56 7.67
C LYS A 152 -3.38 -2.65 7.82
N LEU A 153 -4.60 -2.45 7.31
CA LEU A 153 -5.63 -3.49 7.35
C LEU A 153 -5.23 -4.69 6.48
N LEU A 154 -4.69 -4.45 5.28
CA LEU A 154 -4.22 -5.51 4.37
C LEU A 154 -2.99 -6.25 4.95
N LEU A 155 -2.04 -5.52 5.54
CA LEU A 155 -0.94 -6.10 6.30
C LEU A 155 -1.47 -6.91 7.48
N LYS A 156 -2.45 -6.44 8.23
CA LYS A 156 -3.03 -7.25 9.32
C LYS A 156 -3.70 -8.52 8.78
N ALA A 157 -4.37 -8.44 7.64
CA ALA A 157 -5.09 -9.54 7.03
C ALA A 157 -4.20 -10.62 6.38
N GLY A 158 -2.90 -10.38 6.18
CA GLY A 158 -1.97 -11.39 5.64
C GLY A 158 -1.37 -11.08 4.27
N PHE A 159 -1.69 -9.91 3.69
CA PHE A 159 -1.16 -9.47 2.41
C PHE A 159 0.22 -8.82 2.55
N ASN A 160 0.99 -8.86 1.47
CA ASN A 160 2.27 -8.20 1.32
C ASN A 160 2.02 -6.85 0.65
N VAL A 161 2.26 -5.77 1.39
CA VAL A 161 2.03 -4.39 0.91
C VAL A 161 3.37 -3.67 0.87
N LEU A 162 3.66 -3.00 -0.25
CA LEU A 162 4.79 -2.09 -0.38
C LEU A 162 4.25 -0.65 -0.47
N VAL A 163 4.74 0.26 0.37
CA VAL A 163 4.41 1.68 0.32
C VAL A 163 5.62 2.45 -0.22
N VAL A 164 5.40 3.31 -1.22
CA VAL A 164 6.42 4.16 -1.81
C VAL A 164 5.90 5.58 -1.96
N SER A 165 6.78 6.57 -1.76
CA SER A 165 6.54 7.96 -2.12
C SER A 165 7.10 8.21 -3.50
N ASP A 166 6.31 8.80 -4.40
CA ASP A 166 6.70 9.07 -5.79
C ASP A 166 8.04 9.80 -5.91
N ALA A 167 8.16 10.92 -5.20
CA ALA A 167 9.31 11.81 -5.28
C ALA A 167 10.61 11.13 -4.83
N VAL A 168 10.54 10.22 -3.86
CA VAL A 168 11.71 9.46 -3.40
C VAL A 168 11.98 8.30 -4.34
N TYR A 169 10.96 7.47 -4.58
CA TYR A 169 11.11 6.19 -5.25
C TYR A 169 11.53 6.32 -6.72
N ILE A 170 10.91 7.24 -7.47
CA ILE A 170 11.31 7.50 -8.86
C ILE A 170 12.75 8.02 -8.91
N ASN A 171 13.16 8.87 -7.98
CA ASN A 171 14.54 9.36 -7.95
C ASN A 171 15.55 8.24 -7.60
N GLU A 172 15.20 7.31 -6.70
CA GLU A 172 16.04 6.14 -6.40
C GLU A 172 16.15 5.21 -7.60
N LEU A 173 15.04 4.91 -8.29
CA LEU A 173 15.05 4.10 -9.52
C LEU A 173 15.90 4.74 -10.62
N MET A 174 15.80 6.06 -10.80
CA MET A 174 16.60 6.79 -11.78
C MET A 174 18.10 6.81 -11.44
N GLN A 175 18.44 6.84 -10.15
CA GLN A 175 19.83 6.72 -9.70
C GLN A 175 20.35 5.30 -9.91
N ALA A 176 19.59 4.29 -9.49
CA ALA A 176 19.94 2.88 -9.67
C ALA A 176 20.12 2.50 -11.14
N LYS A 177 19.26 3.00 -12.03
CA LYS A 177 19.41 2.81 -13.48
C LYS A 177 20.71 3.38 -14.06
N ARG A 178 21.33 4.37 -13.39
CA ARG A 178 22.60 4.99 -13.79
C ARG A 178 23.81 4.43 -13.06
N ALA A 179 23.64 3.49 -12.12
CA ALA A 179 24.71 3.03 -11.24
C ALA A 179 25.78 2.18 -11.94
N GLY A 180 25.57 1.79 -13.21
CA GLY A 180 26.55 1.03 -13.99
C GLY A 180 26.82 -0.39 -13.46
N ASP A 181 25.90 -0.93 -12.65
CA ASP A 181 25.99 -2.21 -11.94
C ASP A 181 25.22 -3.33 -12.64
N GLU A 182 25.16 -3.27 -13.97
CA GLU A 182 24.37 -4.20 -14.80
C GLU A 182 22.87 -4.29 -14.41
N GLY A 183 22.36 -3.29 -13.68
CA GLY A 183 20.96 -3.21 -13.26
C GLY A 183 20.64 -3.96 -11.98
N GLU A 184 21.63 -4.40 -11.19
CA GLU A 184 21.42 -5.08 -9.92
C GLU A 184 20.61 -4.22 -8.93
N GLN A 185 21.05 -2.97 -8.67
CA GLN A 185 20.34 -2.05 -7.79
C GLN A 185 18.95 -1.72 -8.31
N LEU A 186 18.80 -1.54 -9.62
CA LEU A 186 17.50 -1.27 -10.23
C LEU A 186 16.54 -2.43 -9.98
N ASN A 187 16.98 -3.66 -10.23
CA ASN A 187 16.19 -4.85 -9.98
C ASN A 187 15.84 -5.03 -8.49
N ARG A 188 16.78 -4.70 -7.59
CA ARG A 188 16.55 -4.74 -6.14
C ARG A 188 15.44 -3.79 -5.68
N LEU A 189 15.38 -2.59 -6.27
CA LEU A 189 14.33 -1.60 -5.95
C LEU A 189 13.01 -1.89 -6.68
N LEU A 190 13.08 -2.39 -7.91
CA LEU A 190 11.92 -2.59 -8.78
C LEU A 190 11.16 -3.87 -8.43
N SER A 191 11.87 -4.97 -8.16
CA SER A 191 11.24 -6.28 -7.91
C SER A 191 10.20 -6.27 -6.79
N PRO A 192 10.46 -5.64 -5.61
CA PRO A 192 9.44 -5.52 -4.57
C PRO A 192 8.16 -4.81 -5.05
N ALA A 193 8.28 -3.76 -5.85
CA ALA A 193 7.13 -3.02 -6.37
C ALA A 193 6.34 -3.83 -7.41
N LEU A 194 7.00 -4.70 -8.17
CA LEU A 194 6.34 -5.60 -9.12
C LEU A 194 5.70 -6.81 -8.42
N GLU A 195 6.31 -7.30 -7.33
CA GLU A 195 5.92 -8.56 -6.70
C GLU A 195 5.00 -8.44 -5.49
N ALA A 196 4.95 -7.30 -4.81
CA ALA A 196 4.02 -7.08 -3.70
C ALA A 196 2.56 -7.34 -4.14
N ASP A 197 1.77 -7.96 -3.25
CA ASP A 197 0.33 -8.20 -3.49
C ASP A 197 -0.36 -6.87 -3.81
N VAL A 198 0.01 -5.82 -3.08
CA VAL A 198 -0.50 -4.45 -3.27
C VAL A 198 0.67 -3.47 -3.22
N LEU A 199 0.73 -2.57 -4.21
CA LEU A 199 1.62 -1.41 -4.22
C LEU A 199 0.82 -0.18 -3.81
N VAL A 200 1.26 0.51 -2.78
CA VAL A 200 0.72 1.83 -2.40
C VAL A 200 1.69 2.89 -2.88
N TRP A 201 1.25 3.73 -3.79
CA TRP A 201 2.04 4.77 -4.43
C TRP A 201 1.50 6.14 -4.03
N ASP A 202 2.17 6.76 -3.07
CA ASP A 202 1.79 8.05 -2.51
C ASP A 202 2.29 9.20 -3.39
N ASP A 203 1.44 10.20 -3.59
CA ASP A 203 1.67 11.40 -4.40
C ASP A 203 2.18 11.11 -5.83
N ILE A 204 1.56 10.17 -6.55
CA ILE A 204 1.99 9.82 -7.92
C ILE A 204 1.94 11.05 -8.85
N GLY A 205 2.96 11.21 -9.69
CA GLY A 205 3.08 12.35 -10.61
C GLY A 205 3.66 13.61 -9.97
N LYS A 206 4.15 13.54 -8.72
CA LYS A 206 4.86 14.66 -8.07
C LYS A 206 6.18 14.99 -8.77
N SER A 207 6.86 13.97 -9.27
CA SER A 207 8.12 14.12 -10.01
C SER A 207 7.90 14.82 -11.36
N SER A 208 8.79 15.74 -11.74
CA SER A 208 8.75 16.36 -13.07
C SER A 208 8.85 15.30 -14.17
N TRP A 209 8.12 15.52 -15.27
CA TRP A 209 8.15 14.61 -16.40
C TRP A 209 9.54 14.58 -17.07
N THR A 210 9.98 13.37 -17.41
CA THR A 210 11.06 13.10 -18.37
C THR A 210 10.73 11.77 -19.05
N GLU A 211 11.20 11.56 -20.28
CA GLU A 211 10.99 10.30 -21.01
C GLU A 211 11.42 9.06 -20.21
N ALA A 212 12.55 9.17 -19.51
CA ALA A 212 13.06 8.08 -18.68
C ALA A 212 12.17 7.79 -17.45
N ARG A 213 11.55 8.81 -16.86
CA ARG A 213 10.59 8.66 -15.75
C ARG A 213 9.27 8.09 -16.24
N GLU A 214 8.75 8.59 -17.37
CA GLU A 214 7.56 8.02 -18.03
C GLU A 214 7.74 6.53 -18.32
N THR A 215 8.91 6.15 -18.86
CA THR A 215 9.25 4.74 -19.10
C THR A 215 9.19 3.92 -17.80
N MET A 216 9.64 4.48 -16.68
CA MET A 216 9.59 3.81 -15.37
C MET A 216 8.16 3.64 -14.86
N TYR A 217 7.34 4.69 -14.91
CA TYR A 217 5.92 4.60 -14.56
C TYR A 217 5.22 3.54 -15.40
N TYR A 218 5.41 3.58 -16.71
CA TYR A 218 4.84 2.61 -17.63
C TYR A 218 5.26 1.19 -17.29
N GLN A 219 6.55 0.95 -17.03
CA GLN A 219 7.05 -0.38 -16.69
C GLN A 219 6.37 -0.93 -15.43
N ILE A 220 6.31 -0.16 -14.35
CA ILE A 220 5.70 -0.60 -13.09
C ILE A 220 4.20 -0.83 -13.27
N ILE A 221 3.49 0.16 -13.83
CA ILE A 221 2.04 0.11 -13.98
C ILE A 221 1.62 -1.00 -14.94
N ASN A 222 2.30 -1.15 -16.08
CA ASN A 222 1.97 -2.17 -17.07
C ASN A 222 2.24 -3.59 -16.55
N GLU A 223 3.36 -3.83 -15.88
CA GLU A 223 3.66 -5.15 -15.34
C GLU A 223 2.68 -5.56 -14.23
N ARG A 224 2.31 -4.63 -13.35
CA ARG A 224 1.28 -4.86 -12.34
C ARG A 224 -0.10 -5.08 -12.96
N TYR A 225 -0.46 -4.29 -13.97
CA TYR A 225 -1.68 -4.47 -14.77
C TYR A 225 -1.76 -5.90 -15.34
N ARG A 226 -0.69 -6.36 -16.01
CA ARG A 226 -0.61 -7.70 -16.61
C ARG A 226 -0.73 -8.81 -15.57
N LYS A 227 -0.12 -8.64 -14.40
CA LYS A 227 -0.17 -9.58 -13.28
C LYS A 227 -1.45 -9.47 -12.44
N GLN A 228 -2.37 -8.55 -12.78
CA GLN A 228 -3.58 -8.26 -12.01
C GLN A 228 -3.28 -7.93 -10.53
N LYS A 229 -2.16 -7.24 -10.28
CA LYS A 229 -1.74 -6.83 -8.95
C LYS A 229 -2.08 -5.35 -8.74
N PRO A 230 -3.00 -5.01 -7.82
CA PRO A 230 -3.54 -3.66 -7.76
C PRO A 230 -2.54 -2.63 -7.22
N ILE A 231 -2.76 -1.38 -7.60
CA ILE A 231 -2.08 -0.19 -7.12
C ILE A 231 -3.10 0.68 -6.37
N ILE A 232 -2.75 1.05 -5.14
CA ILE A 232 -3.46 2.05 -4.35
C ILE A 232 -2.67 3.35 -4.48
N PHE A 233 -3.24 4.38 -5.10
CA PHE A 233 -2.54 5.64 -5.34
C PHE A 233 -3.35 6.86 -4.92
N ASN A 234 -2.63 7.96 -4.70
CA ASN A 234 -3.22 9.27 -4.64
C ASN A 234 -2.40 10.21 -5.54
N SER A 235 -2.99 11.34 -5.95
CA SER A 235 -2.28 12.40 -6.65
C SER A 235 -2.80 13.78 -6.27
N ASN A 236 -1.94 14.79 -6.46
CA ASN A 236 -2.34 16.20 -6.47
C ASN A 236 -2.63 16.69 -7.90
N GLU A 237 -2.49 15.81 -8.90
CA GLU A 237 -2.88 16.05 -10.28
C GLU A 237 -4.29 15.51 -10.54
N ASP A 238 -4.99 16.12 -11.51
CA ASP A 238 -6.23 15.59 -12.09
C ASP A 238 -5.92 14.57 -13.18
N ARG A 239 -6.93 13.93 -13.76
CA ARG A 239 -6.74 12.88 -14.79
C ARG A 239 -5.86 13.29 -15.96
N GLY A 240 -6.04 14.52 -16.46
CA GLY A 240 -5.30 15.02 -17.62
C GLY A 240 -3.85 15.32 -17.25
N THR A 241 -3.68 16.17 -16.23
CA THR A 241 -2.35 16.55 -15.74
C THR A 241 -1.55 15.35 -15.22
N LEU A 242 -2.19 14.34 -14.62
CA LEU A 242 -1.54 13.10 -14.24
C LEU A 242 -1.04 12.33 -15.47
N ALA A 243 -1.85 12.24 -16.53
CA ALA A 243 -1.44 11.61 -17.79
C ALA A 243 -0.22 12.31 -18.42
N ASP A 244 -0.14 13.64 -18.32
CA ASP A 244 1.03 14.40 -18.78
C ASP A 244 2.28 14.11 -17.93
N LYS A 245 2.14 13.75 -16.65
CA LYS A 245 3.28 13.42 -15.77
C LYS A 245 3.81 12.00 -15.96
N ILE A 246 2.90 11.03 -16.12
CA ILE A 246 3.25 9.59 -16.10
C ILE A 246 3.16 8.91 -17.45
N GLY A 247 2.72 9.62 -18.48
CA GLY A 247 2.45 9.10 -19.82
C GLY A 247 1.02 8.59 -19.97
N TYR A 248 0.41 8.88 -21.13
CA TYR A 248 -0.98 8.52 -21.45
C TYR A 248 -1.24 7.01 -21.35
N ALA A 249 -0.30 6.18 -21.80
CA ALA A 249 -0.46 4.73 -21.80
C ALA A 249 -0.40 4.13 -20.37
N ALA A 250 0.39 4.73 -19.48
CA ALA A 250 0.46 4.34 -18.07
C ALA A 250 -0.79 4.82 -17.32
N ALA A 251 -1.19 6.09 -17.51
CA ALA A 251 -2.38 6.66 -16.91
C ALA A 251 -3.65 5.91 -17.32
N SER A 252 -3.79 5.56 -18.60
CA SER A 252 -4.92 4.77 -19.10
C SER A 252 -5.06 3.42 -18.38
N ARG A 253 -3.95 2.70 -18.15
CA ARG A 253 -3.97 1.43 -17.40
C ARG A 253 -4.25 1.64 -15.91
N LEU A 254 -3.62 2.65 -15.30
CA LEU A 254 -3.75 2.94 -13.87
C LEU A 254 -5.20 3.32 -13.53
N ILE A 255 -5.75 4.31 -14.24
CA ILE A 255 -7.11 4.83 -14.05
C ILE A 255 -8.15 3.83 -14.56
N GLY A 256 -7.91 3.19 -15.71
CA GLY A 256 -8.83 2.22 -16.30
C GLY A 256 -9.07 1.00 -15.40
N GLN A 257 -8.09 0.58 -14.62
CA GLN A 257 -8.26 -0.48 -13.61
C GLN A 257 -8.97 -0.04 -12.33
N CYS A 258 -9.33 1.24 -12.17
CA CYS A 258 -10.02 1.69 -10.97
C CYS A 258 -11.53 1.47 -11.02
N SER A 259 -12.12 1.20 -12.20
CA SER A 259 -13.58 1.14 -12.33
C SER A 259 -14.03 0.18 -13.42
N ASP A 260 -15.14 -0.50 -13.16
CA ASP A 260 -15.92 -1.24 -14.15
C ASP A 260 -17.42 -0.98 -13.95
N GLU A 261 -18.29 -1.80 -14.53
CA GLU A 261 -19.75 -1.67 -14.39
C GLU A 261 -20.24 -1.85 -12.95
N ARG A 262 -19.49 -2.57 -12.10
CA ARG A 262 -19.88 -2.93 -10.72
C ARG A 262 -19.15 -2.12 -9.67
N TYR A 263 -17.89 -1.77 -9.91
CA TYR A 263 -17.01 -1.14 -8.94
C TYR A 263 -16.48 0.19 -9.45
N LYS A 264 -16.42 1.18 -8.56
CA LYS A 264 -15.83 2.50 -8.82
C LYS A 264 -14.93 2.89 -7.65
N PHE A 265 -13.62 2.73 -7.83
CA PHE A 265 -12.59 3.02 -6.84
C PHE A 265 -11.66 4.17 -7.24
N LEU A 266 -12.11 5.04 -8.15
CA LEU A 266 -11.46 6.32 -8.45
C LEU A 266 -12.37 7.45 -7.99
N MET A 267 -11.83 8.34 -7.18
CA MET A 267 -12.53 9.54 -6.72
C MET A 267 -11.71 10.79 -7.04
N ASP A 268 -12.38 11.76 -7.65
CA ASP A 268 -11.87 13.11 -7.84
C ASP A 268 -12.22 13.88 -6.56
N VAL A 269 -11.22 14.42 -5.87
CA VAL A 269 -11.34 14.95 -4.51
C VAL A 269 -10.87 16.39 -4.39
N GLU A 270 -11.62 17.15 -3.61
CA GLU A 270 -11.35 18.52 -3.21
C GLU A 270 -11.92 18.80 -1.81
N GLY A 271 -11.45 19.84 -1.15
CA GLY A 271 -11.88 20.23 0.18
C GLY A 271 -10.87 21.14 0.90
N GLN A 272 -11.29 21.72 2.02
CA GLN A 272 -10.44 22.63 2.79
C GLN A 272 -9.22 21.93 3.41
N ASP A 273 -8.07 22.62 3.44
CA ASP A 273 -6.84 22.09 4.04
C ASP A 273 -6.98 22.02 5.57
N TRP A 274 -7.01 20.80 6.10
CA TRP A 274 -7.16 20.58 7.53
C TRP A 274 -5.88 20.88 8.32
N ARG A 275 -4.70 20.90 7.68
CA ARG A 275 -3.44 21.28 8.35
C ARG A 275 -3.50 22.70 8.92
N LEU A 276 -4.36 23.55 8.35
CA LEU A 276 -4.59 24.93 8.79
C LEU A 276 -5.55 25.03 9.99
N LYS A 277 -6.37 24.00 10.29
CA LYS A 277 -7.30 24.01 11.44
C LYS A 277 -6.63 23.74 12.79
N LYS A 278 -5.41 23.19 12.83
CA LYS A 278 -4.68 22.93 14.10
C LYS A 278 -4.13 24.19 14.78
N HIS A 279 -4.27 25.37 14.17
CA HIS A 279 -3.76 26.64 14.69
C HIS A 279 -4.85 27.71 14.86
N GLY A 280 -6.13 27.33 14.87
CA GLY A 280 -7.27 28.22 15.12
C GLY A 280 -7.96 27.89 16.43
#